data_AF-A0A1V9ZDV8-F1
#
_entry.id   AF-A0A1V9ZDV8-F1
#
_cell.length_a   1.000
_cell.length_b   1.000
_cell.length_c   1.000
_cell.angle_alpha   90.00
_cell.angle_beta   90.00
_cell.angle_gamma   90.00
#
_symmetry.space_group_name_H-M   'P 1'
#
loop_
_entity.id
_entity.type
_entity.pdbx_description
1 polymer ?
#
loop_
_entity_poly.entity_id
_entity_poly.type
_entity_poly.pdbx_seq_one_letter_code
_entity_poly.pdbx_strand_id
1 'polypeptide(L)'
;MTQNPWTLNTLPVIGTATTDGCLCQACKESITPGDIRVGLIFHHLNGYIALDWHHLTCCENPWHLPSLEGFDLLSENEKTQVHAWIKKSKLGA
;
A
#
# COMPACT_ATOMS: atom_id res chain seq x y z
N MET A 1 6.92 -16.64 0.30
CA MET A 1 7.06 -15.34 -0.36
C MET A 1 7.26 -15.61 -1.85
N THR A 2 6.22 -15.52 -2.65
CA THR A 2 6.32 -15.65 -4.11
C THR A 2 6.93 -14.37 -4.64
N GLN A 3 8.25 -14.38 -4.88
CA GLN A 3 8.93 -13.26 -5.51
C GLN A 3 8.38 -13.11 -6.93
N ASN A 4 7.84 -11.93 -7.25
CA ASN A 4 7.52 -11.59 -8.62
C ASN A 4 8.83 -11.71 -9.44
N PRO A 5 8.84 -12.49 -10.53
CA PRO A 5 10.07 -12.77 -11.29
C PRO A 5 10.73 -11.52 -11.88
N TRP A 6 10.04 -10.36 -11.86
CA TRP A 6 10.51 -9.10 -12.44
C TRP A 6 10.97 -8.07 -11.41
N THR A 7 10.94 -8.38 -10.11
CA THR A 7 11.20 -7.40 -9.04
C THR A 7 12.39 -7.78 -8.16
N LEU A 8 13.33 -6.86 -8.01
CA LEU A 8 14.38 -6.89 -6.98
C LEU A 8 14.07 -5.83 -5.93
N ASN A 9 14.22 -6.20 -4.65
CA ASN A 9 14.14 -5.33 -3.47
C ASN A 9 12.89 -4.42 -3.41
N THR A 10 11.89 -4.83 -2.64
CA THR A 10 10.66 -4.04 -2.44
C THR A 10 10.76 -3.14 -1.21
N LEU A 11 10.53 -1.85 -1.37
CA LEU A 11 10.39 -0.87 -0.29
C LEU A 11 8.91 -0.46 -0.17
N PRO A 12 8.19 -0.94 0.85
CA PRO A 12 6.79 -0.57 1.06
C PRO A 12 6.66 0.82 1.70
N VAL A 13 5.72 1.61 1.19
CA VAL A 13 5.38 2.97 1.66
C VAL A 13 3.88 3.12 1.84
N ILE A 14 3.44 4.07 2.65
CA ILE A 14 2.01 4.38 2.84
C ILE A 14 1.76 5.89 2.70
N GLY A 15 0.59 6.25 2.20
CA GLY A 15 0.19 7.66 2.13
C GLY A 15 -1.23 7.82 1.63
N THR A 16 -1.65 9.08 1.49
CA THR A 16 -2.97 9.45 1.00
C THR A 16 -2.91 9.71 -0.51
N ALA A 17 -3.91 9.26 -1.26
CA ALA A 17 -4.01 9.54 -2.68
C ALA A 17 -4.29 11.04 -2.91
N THR A 18 -3.40 11.71 -3.64
CA THR A 18 -3.52 13.15 -3.93
C THR A 18 -4.02 13.44 -5.34
N THR A 19 -3.96 12.45 -6.22
CA THR A 19 -4.34 12.55 -7.63
C THR A 19 -5.33 11.46 -7.99
N ASP A 20 -6.15 11.71 -9.00
CA ASP A 20 -6.97 10.70 -9.66
C ASP A 20 -6.13 9.85 -10.64
N GLY A 21 -6.72 8.79 -11.18
CA GLY A 21 -6.12 7.98 -12.24
C GLY A 21 -5.14 6.88 -11.82
N CYS A 22 -4.87 6.70 -10.52
CA CYS A 22 -4.10 5.55 -10.04
C CYS A 22 -5.00 4.30 -9.91
N LEU A 23 -4.57 3.17 -10.49
CA LEU A 23 -5.23 1.88 -10.34
C LEU A 23 -4.52 1.03 -9.29
N CYS A 24 -5.30 0.36 -8.45
CA CYS A 24 -4.78 -0.65 -7.53
C CYS A 24 -4.27 -1.87 -8.29
N GLN A 25 -3.03 -2.28 -8.06
CA GLN A 25 -2.45 -3.39 -8.80
C GLN A 25 -2.99 -4.77 -8.38
N ALA A 26 -3.65 -4.89 -7.23
CA ALA A 26 -4.28 -6.14 -6.79
C ALA A 26 -5.68 -6.35 -7.39
N CYS A 27 -6.59 -5.37 -7.28
CA CYS A 27 -7.97 -5.50 -7.73
C CYS A 27 -8.27 -4.82 -9.08
N LYS A 28 -7.32 -4.04 -9.62
CA LYS A 28 -7.43 -3.26 -10.88
C LYS A 28 -8.49 -2.16 -10.88
N GLU A 29 -9.09 -1.85 -9.73
CA GLU A 29 -10.00 -0.73 -9.53
C GLU A 29 -9.28 0.58 -9.23
N SER A 30 -9.95 1.72 -9.44
CA SER A 30 -9.41 3.05 -9.17
C SER A 30 -9.22 3.31 -7.67
N ILE A 31 -8.17 4.05 -7.34
CA ILE A 31 -7.91 4.59 -6.00
C ILE A 31 -8.39 6.05 -6.00
N THR A 32 -9.35 6.36 -5.14
CA THR A 32 -9.96 7.69 -5.09
C THR A 32 -9.00 8.68 -4.41
N PRO A 33 -8.90 9.93 -4.87
CA PRO A 33 -8.24 10.99 -4.11
C PRO A 33 -8.82 11.09 -2.70
N GLY A 34 -7.94 11.21 -1.69
CA GLY A 34 -8.30 11.18 -0.28
C GLY A 34 -8.28 9.79 0.36
N ASP A 35 -8.25 8.70 -0.42
CA ASP A 35 -8.13 7.35 0.13
C ASP A 35 -6.71 7.05 0.58
N ILE A 36 -6.59 6.24 1.64
CA ILE A 36 -5.31 5.68 2.09
C ILE A 36 -4.88 4.59 1.10
N ARG A 37 -3.65 4.71 0.60
CA ARG A 37 -3.03 3.75 -0.34
C ARG A 37 -1.67 3.29 0.15
N VAL A 38 -1.29 2.10 -0.29
CA VAL A 38 -0.02 1.47 0.03
C VAL A 38 0.77 1.28 -1.26
N GLY A 39 2.00 1.76 -1.26
CA GLY A 39 2.90 1.70 -2.40
C GLY A 39 3.97 0.64 -2.21
N LEU A 40 4.35 -0.06 -3.28
CA LEU A 40 5.54 -0.90 -3.33
C LEU A 40 6.50 -0.29 -4.34
N ILE A 41 7.61 0.26 -3.85
CA ILE A 41 8.71 0.70 -4.70
C ILE A 41 9.60 -0.51 -4.97
N PHE A 42 9.96 -0.76 -6.22
CA PHE A 42 10.84 -1.87 -6.57
C PHE A 42 11.73 -1.55 -7.76
N HIS A 43 12.88 -2.22 -7.83
CA HIS A 43 13.72 -2.21 -9.01
C HIS A 43 13.20 -3.24 -10.01
N HIS A 44 12.79 -2.76 -11.19
CA HIS A 44 12.40 -3.60 -12.30
C HIS A 44 13.64 -4.14 -13.02
N LEU A 45 13.59 -5.39 -13.51
CA LEU A 45 14.72 -6.02 -14.21
C LEU A 45 15.18 -5.26 -15.47
N ASN A 46 14.33 -4.42 -16.06
CA ASN A 46 14.69 -3.55 -17.19
C ASN A 46 15.47 -2.29 -16.77
N GLY A 47 15.87 -2.17 -15.49
CA GLY A 47 16.76 -1.09 -15.02
C GLY A 47 16.07 0.20 -14.59
N TYR A 48 14.74 0.20 -14.39
CA TYR A 48 14.01 1.35 -13.85
C TYR A 48 13.43 1.06 -12.46
N ILE A 49 13.13 2.12 -11.71
CA ILE A 49 12.38 2.03 -10.45
C ILE A 49 10.90 2.17 -10.78
N ALA A 50 10.09 1.25 -10.28
CA ALA A 50 8.65 1.27 -10.41
C ALA A 50 7.99 1.42 -9.04
N LEU A 51 6.74 1.89 -9.05
CA LEU A 51 5.91 2.06 -7.86
C LEU A 51 4.51 1.53 -8.16
N ASP A 52 4.15 0.46 -7.47
CA ASP A 52 2.81 -0.11 -7.56
C ASP A 52 1.95 0.34 -6.40
N TRP A 53 0.84 1.01 -6.71
CA TRP A 53 -0.16 1.43 -5.73
C TRP A 53 -1.21 0.35 -5.49
N HIS A 54 -1.66 0.25 -4.25
CA HIS A 54 -2.68 -0.67 -3.78
C HIS A 54 -3.64 0.03 -2.81
N HIS A 55 -4.90 -0.37 -2.77
CA HIS A 55 -5.81 0.05 -1.69
C HIS A 55 -5.32 -0.50 -0.36
N LEU A 56 -5.58 0.24 0.73
CA LEU A 56 -5.33 -0.22 2.10
C LEU A 56 -5.90 -1.63 2.37
N THR A 57 -7.09 -1.92 1.84
CA THR A 57 -7.81 -3.17 2.04
C THR A 57 -7.35 -4.31 1.13
N CYS A 58 -6.53 -4.02 0.12
CA CYS A 58 -5.97 -5.02 -0.79
C CYS A 58 -4.60 -5.54 -0.33
N CYS A 59 -4.07 -5.05 0.79
CA CYS A 59 -2.80 -5.50 1.33
C CYS A 59 -2.92 -6.89 1.99
N GLU A 60 -2.04 -7.82 1.58
CA GLU A 60 -1.97 -9.16 2.18
C GLU A 60 -1.47 -9.13 3.63
N ASN A 61 -0.55 -8.19 3.95
CA ASN A 61 0.13 -8.12 5.25
C ASN A 61 -0.15 -6.79 5.98
N PRO A 62 -1.38 -6.55 6.47
CA PRO A 62 -1.74 -5.28 7.10
C PRO A 62 -0.98 -4.99 8.41
N TRP A 63 -0.38 -6.01 9.05
CA TRP A 63 0.34 -5.87 10.32
C TRP A 63 1.52 -4.92 10.27
N HIS A 64 2.19 -4.81 9.12
CA HIS A 64 3.39 -4.00 8.97
C HIS A 64 3.08 -2.54 8.56
N LEU A 65 1.81 -2.20 8.31
CA LEU A 65 1.41 -0.87 7.86
C LEU A 65 1.88 0.26 8.80
N PRO A 66 1.84 0.14 10.14
CA PRO A 66 2.31 1.20 11.03
C PRO A 66 3.83 1.42 11.02
N SER A 67 4.59 0.46 10.49
CA SER A 67 6.06 0.57 10.34
C SER A 67 6.49 1.09 8.97
N LEU A 68 5.55 1.38 8.07
CA LEU A 68 5.89 1.85 6.73
C LEU A 68 6.29 3.31 6.71
N GLU A 69 7.21 3.65 5.82
CA GLU A 69 7.55 5.03 5.55
C GLU A 69 6.30 5.78 5.06
N GLY A 70 6.09 6.99 5.61
CA GLY A 70 4.92 7.82 5.35
C GLY A 70 3.77 7.64 6.35
N PHE A 71 3.79 6.62 7.22
CA PHE A 71 2.73 6.42 8.22
C PHE A 71 2.62 7.59 9.21
N ASP A 72 3.76 8.14 9.63
CA ASP A 72 3.79 9.27 10.57
C ASP A 72 3.22 10.57 9.98
N LEU A 73 3.18 10.68 8.65
CA LEU A 73 2.65 11.83 7.93
C LEU A 73 1.12 11.78 7.76
N LEU A 74 0.49 10.65 8.05
CA LEU A 74 -0.96 10.52 8.06
C LEU A 74 -1.59 11.32 9.20
N SER A 75 -2.79 11.82 8.98
CA SER A 75 -3.62 12.40 10.05
C SER A 75 -4.03 11.35 11.07
N GLU A 76 -4.37 11.78 12.29
CA GLU A 76 -4.83 10.87 13.35
C GLU A 76 -6.10 10.08 12.96
N ASN A 77 -6.96 10.67 12.13
CA ASN A 77 -8.13 9.99 11.58
C ASN A 77 -7.71 8.86 10.62
N GLU A 78 -6.75 9.11 9.73
CA GLU A 78 -6.22 8.10 8.81
C GLU A 78 -5.48 6.98 9.56
N LYS A 79 -4.65 7.31 10.55
CA LYS A 79 -4.00 6.30 11.42
C LYS A 79 -5.03 5.42 12.12
N THR A 80 -6.13 6.01 12.60
CA THR A 80 -7.25 5.28 13.20
C THR A 80 -7.88 4.29 12.20
N GLN A 81 -8.09 4.71 10.95
CA GLN A 81 -8.60 3.83 9.89
C GLN A 81 -7.66 2.66 9.60
N VAL A 82 -6.34 2.91 9.52
CA VAL A 82 -5.33 1.84 9.37
C VAL A 82 -5.40 0.85 10.52
N HIS A 83 -5.42 1.33 11.77
CA HIS A 83 -5.54 0.44 12.93
C HIS A 83 -6.87 -0.32 12.98
N ALA A 84 -7.96 0.29 12.54
CA ALA A 84 -9.25 -0.39 12.43
C ALA A 84 -9.21 -1.52 11.39
N TRP A 85 -8.59 -1.28 10.23
CA TRP A 85 -8.38 -2.31 9.21
C TRP A 85 -7.50 -3.46 9.70
N ILE A 86 -6.40 -3.15 10.38
CA ILE A 86 -5.53 -4.12 11.03
C ILE A 86 -6.34 -5.00 11.99
N LYS A 87 -7.14 -4.40 12.88
CA LYS A 87 -8.01 -5.16 13.81
C LYS A 87 -9.01 -6.05 13.06
N LYS A 88 -9.67 -5.52 12.04
CA LYS A 88 -10.64 -6.27 11.21
C LYS A 88 -9.98 -7.47 10.53
N SER A 89 -8.76 -7.32 10.04
CA SER A 89 -8.00 -8.37 9.37
C SER A 89 -7.60 -9.52 10.32
N LYS A 90 -7.54 -9.28 11.65
CA LYS A 90 -7.30 -10.36 12.65
C LYS A 90 -8.53 -11.21 12.86
N LEU A 91 -9.71 -10.63 12.65
CA LEU A 91 -10.98 -11.25 12.99
C LEU A 91 -11.50 -12.17 11.88
N GLY A 92 -10.96 -12.03 10.66
CA GLY A 92 -11.34 -12.84 9.50
C GLY A 92 -10.26 -13.83 9.02
N ALA A 93 -9.18 -14.00 9.78
CA ALA A 93 -8.08 -14.94 9.50
C ALA A 93 -8.14 -16.16 10.41
#